data_AF-A0A1F6FJX9-F1
#
_entry.id   AF-A0A1F6FJX9-F1
#
_cell.length_a   1.000
_cell.length_b   1.000
_cell.length_c   1.000
_cell.angle_alpha   90.00
_cell.angle_beta   90.00
_cell.angle_gamma   90.00
#
_symmetry.space_group_name_H-M   'P 1'
#
loop_
_entity.id
_entity.type
_entity.pdbx_description
1 polymer ?
#
loop_
_entity_poly.entity_id
_entity_poly.type
_entity_poly.pdbx_seq_one_letter_code
_entity_poly.pdbx_strand_id
1 'polypeptide(L)'
;MVNENLPEEKPRHLLGIGEPEDIMDGVRLGCDTFDCVAPTRIGRTGTIYIHTQEGIRKTSIKKSEYARDFSKLDEGCDCMVCQRYTKAYVSHLVRSGEILGGHLCSIHNLYTIVNFTKQLRESILRS
;
A
#
# COMPACT_ATOMS: atom_id res chain seq x y z
N MET A 1 -25.94 -8.22 -4.86
CA MET A 1 -24.53 -8.02 -4.45
C MET A 1 -23.70 -9.27 -4.78
N VAL A 2 -22.36 -9.23 -4.77
CA VAL A 2 -21.50 -10.37 -5.21
C VAL A 2 -21.79 -11.63 -4.36
N ASN A 3 -21.88 -11.45 -3.05
CA ASN A 3 -22.34 -12.46 -2.07
C ASN A 3 -23.70 -13.12 -2.39
N GLU A 4 -24.64 -12.44 -3.05
CA GLU A 4 -25.97 -12.97 -3.37
C GLU A 4 -26.04 -13.72 -4.71
N ASN A 5 -25.10 -13.46 -5.62
CA ASN A 5 -25.19 -13.93 -7.01
C ASN A 5 -24.13 -14.99 -7.37
N LEU A 6 -23.11 -15.19 -6.53
CA LEU A 6 -22.03 -16.16 -6.76
C LEU A 6 -22.00 -17.27 -5.71
N PRO A 7 -21.62 -18.51 -6.08
CA PRO A 7 -21.55 -19.64 -5.15
C PRO A 7 -20.72 -19.32 -3.90
N GLU A 8 -21.23 -19.68 -2.72
CA GLU A 8 -20.59 -19.42 -1.43
C GLU A 8 -19.31 -20.22 -1.21
N GLU A 9 -19.29 -21.48 -1.68
CA GLU A 9 -18.18 -22.42 -1.54
C GLU A 9 -17.00 -22.15 -2.49
N LYS A 10 -17.00 -21.02 -3.22
CA LYS A 10 -15.95 -20.68 -4.18
C LYS A 10 -15.39 -19.29 -3.90
N PRO A 11 -14.06 -19.10 -4.01
CA PRO A 11 -13.46 -17.79 -3.83
C PRO A 11 -13.91 -16.82 -4.93
N ARG A 12 -14.17 -15.58 -4.54
CA ARG A 12 -14.63 -14.48 -5.40
C ARG A 12 -13.48 -13.49 -5.59
N HIS A 13 -12.98 -13.40 -6.81
CA HIS A 13 -11.85 -12.54 -7.16
C HIS A 13 -12.31 -11.23 -7.78
N LEU A 14 -11.82 -10.09 -7.28
CA LEU A 14 -12.14 -8.76 -7.81
C LEU A 14 -10.95 -8.20 -8.59
N LEU A 15 -11.12 -8.11 -9.92
CA LEU A 15 -10.05 -7.75 -10.85
C LEU A 15 -9.74 -6.26 -10.85
N GLY A 16 -8.45 -5.92 -10.78
CA GLY A 16 -7.94 -4.56 -11.00
C GLY A 16 -8.15 -3.57 -9.87
N ILE A 17 -8.54 -4.03 -8.67
CA ILE A 17 -8.78 -3.22 -7.48
C ILE A 17 -7.61 -3.33 -6.51
N GLY A 18 -7.10 -2.18 -6.05
CA GLY A 18 -5.92 -2.17 -5.16
C GLY A 18 -5.78 -0.97 -4.24
N GLU A 19 -6.69 0.00 -4.28
CA GLU A 19 -6.69 1.07 -3.28
C GLU A 19 -7.34 0.56 -1.98
N PRO A 20 -6.84 0.96 -0.80
CA PRO A 20 -7.34 0.44 0.48
C PRO A 20 -8.85 0.57 0.69
N GLU A 21 -9.44 1.70 0.28
CA GLU A 21 -10.88 1.95 0.38
C GLU A 21 -11.68 0.96 -0.49
N ASP A 22 -11.31 0.82 -1.76
CA ASP A 22 -11.96 -0.10 -2.70
C ASP A 22 -11.83 -1.57 -2.28
N ILE A 23 -10.68 -1.96 -1.72
CA ILE A 23 -10.48 -3.31 -1.15
C ILE A 23 -11.47 -3.53 0.00
N MET A 24 -11.62 -2.55 0.90
CA MET A 24 -12.54 -2.65 2.03
C MET A 24 -13.98 -2.82 1.58
N ASP A 25 -14.40 -2.07 0.56
CA ASP A 25 -15.75 -2.19 0.00
C ASP A 25 -15.95 -3.52 -0.74
N GLY A 26 -14.95 -4.00 -1.47
CA GLY A 26 -14.97 -5.32 -2.07
C GLY A 26 -15.15 -6.44 -1.04
N VAL A 27 -14.42 -6.37 0.09
CA VAL A 27 -14.58 -7.32 1.20
C VAL A 27 -16.01 -7.26 1.78
N ARG A 28 -16.57 -6.07 1.99
CA ARG A 28 -17.97 -5.90 2.47
C ARG A 28 -18.99 -6.51 1.51
N LEU A 29 -18.70 -6.51 0.21
CA LEU A 29 -19.55 -7.08 -0.82
C LEU A 29 -19.33 -8.59 -1.03
N GLY A 30 -18.38 -9.20 -0.31
CA GLY A 30 -18.09 -10.62 -0.32
C GLY A 30 -16.98 -11.06 -1.28
N CYS A 31 -16.07 -10.17 -1.69
CA CYS A 31 -14.87 -10.53 -2.45
C CYS A 31 -13.74 -11.02 -1.52
N ASP A 32 -13.03 -12.06 -1.95
CA ASP A 32 -12.02 -12.77 -1.15
C ASP A 32 -10.58 -12.45 -1.57
N THR A 33 -10.37 -12.13 -2.85
CA THR A 33 -9.03 -11.90 -3.42
C THR A 33 -9.05 -10.75 -4.40
N PHE A 34 -7.90 -10.08 -4.55
CA PHE A 34 -7.74 -8.85 -5.31
C PHE A 34 -6.40 -8.87 -6.06
N ASP A 35 -6.33 -8.22 -7.21
CA ASP A 35 -5.08 -7.93 -7.91
C ASP A 35 -5.05 -6.47 -8.37
N CYS A 36 -3.87 -5.85 -8.29
CA CYS A 36 -3.69 -4.51 -8.82
C CYS A 36 -2.23 -4.18 -9.10
N VAL A 37 -2.01 -3.50 -10.23
CA VAL A 37 -0.70 -2.96 -10.57
C VAL A 37 -0.36 -1.69 -9.79
N ALA A 38 -1.34 -1.03 -9.17
CA ALA A 38 -1.19 0.30 -8.58
C ALA A 38 0.01 0.41 -7.61
N PRO A 39 0.20 -0.49 -6.62
CA PRO A 39 1.26 -0.33 -5.63
C PRO A 39 2.66 -0.23 -6.23
N THR A 40 2.94 -1.06 -7.24
CA THR A 40 4.24 -1.06 -7.92
C THR A 40 4.34 0.03 -8.99
N ARG A 41 3.25 0.29 -9.73
CA ARG A 41 3.20 1.33 -10.77
C ARG A 41 3.48 2.71 -10.19
N ILE A 42 2.82 3.07 -9.08
CA ILE A 42 3.00 4.37 -8.44
C ILE A 42 4.30 4.43 -7.62
N GLY A 43 4.73 3.28 -7.06
CA GLY A 43 6.01 3.15 -6.37
C GLY A 43 7.20 3.50 -7.28
N ARG A 44 7.21 3.00 -8.52
CA ARG A 44 8.25 3.30 -9.52
C ARG A 44 8.37 4.79 -9.87
N THR A 45 7.32 5.59 -9.68
CA THR A 45 7.32 7.03 -9.95
C THR A 45 7.52 7.89 -8.69
N GLY A 46 7.76 7.25 -7.54
CA GLY A 46 8.02 7.90 -6.26
C GLY A 46 6.78 8.24 -5.44
N THR A 47 5.63 7.65 -5.76
CA THR A 47 4.44 7.78 -4.92
C THR A 47 4.38 6.62 -3.94
N ILE A 48 4.18 6.93 -2.67
CA ILE A 48 4.10 5.95 -1.58
C ILE A 48 2.78 6.07 -0.82
N TYR A 49 2.34 4.96 -0.24
CA TYR A 49 1.26 4.95 0.75
C TYR A 49 1.81 5.34 2.14
N ILE A 50 1.07 6.13 2.91
CA ILE A 50 1.41 6.51 4.29
C ILE A 50 0.18 6.35 5.18
N HIS A 51 0.37 6.01 6.45
CA HIS A 51 -0.70 5.96 7.43
C HIS A 51 -0.95 7.35 8.03
N THR A 52 -2.21 7.78 8.05
CA THR A 52 -2.68 9.01 8.71
C THR A 52 -3.86 8.69 9.62
N GLN A 53 -4.32 9.69 10.39
CA GLN A 53 -5.52 9.55 11.22
C GLN A 53 -6.79 9.24 10.40
N GLU A 54 -6.79 9.59 9.12
CA GLU A 54 -7.91 9.41 8.19
C GLU A 54 -7.77 8.10 7.39
N GLY A 55 -6.78 7.26 7.70
CA GLY A 55 -6.51 6.00 6.99
C GLY A 55 -5.24 6.06 6.14
N ILE A 56 -5.16 5.21 5.11
CA ILE A 56 -3.98 5.10 4.25
C ILE A 56 -4.11 6.09 3.09
N ARG A 57 -3.13 6.97 2.90
CA ARG A 57 -3.12 7.99 1.84
C ARG A 57 -1.88 7.92 0.97
N LYS A 58 -1.98 8.43 -0.25
CA LYS A 58 -0.84 8.55 -1.17
C LYS A 58 -0.11 9.87 -0.96
N THR A 59 1.22 9.83 -0.98
CA THR A 59 2.08 11.02 -1.01
C THR A 59 3.26 10.80 -1.97
N SER A 60 3.86 11.89 -2.44
CA SER A 60 5.06 11.82 -3.29
C SER A 60 6.32 11.93 -2.42
N ILE A 61 7.21 10.95 -2.46
CA ILE A 61 8.50 11.01 -1.74
C ILE A 61 9.43 12.10 -2.31
N LYS A 62 9.08 12.68 -3.46
CA LYS A 62 9.81 13.78 -4.11
C LYS A 62 9.47 15.17 -3.55
N LYS A 63 8.57 15.31 -2.57
CA LYS A 63 8.28 16.62 -1.96
C LYS A 63 9.53 17.25 -1.34
N SER A 64 9.69 18.56 -1.48
CA SER A 64 10.88 19.30 -1.00
C SER A 64 11.13 19.14 0.49
N GLU A 65 10.06 19.10 1.30
CA GLU A 65 10.11 18.86 2.74
C GLU A 65 10.84 17.57 3.11
N TYR A 66 10.75 16.52 2.29
CA TYR A 66 11.39 15.24 2.55
C TYR A 66 12.88 15.20 2.20
N ALA A 67 13.44 16.25 1.58
CA ALA A 67 14.84 16.27 1.14
C ALA A 67 15.85 16.13 2.30
N ARG A 68 15.47 16.57 3.49
CA ARG A 68 16.28 16.52 4.72
C ARG A 68 15.52 15.90 5.89
N ASP A 69 14.46 15.14 5.59
CA ASP A 69 13.71 14.42 6.60
C ASP A 69 14.37 13.05 6.84
N PHE A 70 15.00 12.89 8.01
CA PHE A 70 15.67 11.66 8.40
C PHE A 70 14.75 10.67 9.14
N SER A 71 13.44 10.94 9.19
CA SER A 71 12.44 10.01 9.72
C SER A 71 12.13 8.88 8.72
N LYS A 72 11.36 7.87 9.17
CA LYS A 72 10.88 6.78 8.33
C LYS A 72 10.00 7.31 7.20
N LEU A 73 9.83 6.53 6.13
CA LEU A 73 8.89 6.86 5.04
C LEU A 73 7.46 7.01 5.58
N ASP A 74 7.09 6.15 6.51
CA ASP A 74 5.79 6.08 7.15
C ASP A 74 5.97 5.56 8.58
N GLU A 75 5.55 6.34 9.57
CA GLU A 75 5.71 5.98 10.99
C GLU A 75 4.82 4.80 11.40
N GLY A 76 3.72 4.54 10.66
CA GLY A 76 2.83 3.40 10.87
C GLY A 76 3.25 2.12 10.15
N CYS A 77 4.42 2.09 9.52
CA CYS A 77 4.86 0.95 8.69
C CYS A 77 6.12 0.26 9.23
N ASP A 78 6.04 -1.07 9.33
CA ASP A 78 7.13 -1.94 9.78
C ASP A 78 7.85 -2.67 8.64
N CYS A 79 7.69 -2.23 7.39
CA CYS A 79 8.38 -2.84 6.27
C CYS A 79 9.91 -2.66 6.38
N MET A 80 10.66 -3.54 5.73
CA MET A 80 12.12 -3.47 5.71
C MET A 80 12.67 -2.12 5.21
N VAL A 81 11.90 -1.38 4.41
CA VAL A 81 12.31 -0.08 3.89
C VAL A 81 12.20 0.98 4.99
N CYS A 82 11.05 1.06 5.67
CA CYS A 82 10.82 1.98 6.78
C CYS A 82 11.74 1.70 7.98
N GLN A 83 12.21 0.46 8.15
CA GLN A 83 13.14 0.11 9.22
C GLN A 83 14.61 0.46 8.92
N ARG A 84 14.99 0.66 7.65
CA ARG A 84 16.39 0.79 7.23
C ARG A 84 16.73 2.12 6.57
N TYR A 85 15.76 2.77 5.93
CA TYR A 85 15.99 3.94 5.11
C TYR A 85 15.15 5.13 5.58
N THR A 86 15.71 6.31 5.37
CA THR A 86 15.03 7.57 5.68
C THR A 86 14.29 8.10 4.46
N LYS A 87 13.32 9.00 4.69
CA LYS A 87 12.67 9.76 3.62
C LYS A 87 13.70 10.50 2.77
N ALA A 88 14.67 11.17 3.38
CA ALA A 88 15.73 11.90 2.68
C ALA A 88 16.51 11.00 1.72
N TYR A 89 16.89 9.80 2.16
CA TYR A 89 17.62 8.86 1.33
C TYR A 89 16.79 8.37 0.13
N VAL A 90 15.56 7.93 0.36
CA VAL A 90 14.68 7.46 -0.73
C VAL A 90 14.29 8.60 -1.66
N SER A 91 14.03 9.79 -1.12
CA SER A 91 13.76 11.01 -1.88
C SER A 91 14.93 11.36 -2.80
N HIS A 92 16.16 11.27 -2.28
CA HIS A 92 17.38 11.45 -3.07
C HIS A 92 17.46 10.45 -4.22
N LEU A 93 17.35 9.14 -3.94
CA LEU A 93 17.40 8.10 -4.98
C LEU A 93 16.37 8.33 -6.09
N VAL A 94 15.12 8.61 -5.71
CA VAL A 94 14.03 8.83 -6.67
C VAL A 94 14.28 10.08 -7.52
N ARG A 95 14.79 11.17 -6.93
CA ARG A 95 15.12 12.40 -7.68
C ARG A 95 16.32 12.23 -8.60
N SER A 96 17.30 11.43 -8.19
CA SER A 96 18.49 11.11 -8.98
C SER A 96 18.19 10.14 -10.13
N GLY A 97 16.97 9.59 -10.22
CA GLY A 97 16.60 8.61 -11.24
C GLY A 97 17.18 7.22 -10.99
N GLU A 98 17.67 6.95 -9.79
CA GLU A 98 18.22 5.65 -9.41
C GLU A 98 17.11 4.60 -9.30
N ILE A 99 17.29 3.47 -9.98
CA ILE A 99 16.29 2.37 -10.04
C ILE A 99 15.94 1.87 -8.63
N LEU A 100 16.93 1.87 -7.72
CA LEU A 100 16.74 1.47 -6.33
C LEU A 100 15.63 2.28 -5.64
N GLY A 101 15.49 3.58 -5.94
CA GLY A 101 14.44 4.41 -5.34
C GLY A 101 13.04 3.89 -5.65
N GLY A 102 12.78 3.53 -6.91
CA GLY A 102 11.51 2.93 -7.33
C GLY A 102 11.28 1.54 -6.76
N HIS A 103 12.33 0.72 -6.61
CA HIS A 103 12.25 -0.59 -5.96
C HIS A 103 11.87 -0.47 -4.48
N LEU A 104 12.53 0.41 -3.73
CA LEU A 104 12.22 0.63 -2.31
C LEU A 104 10.79 1.13 -2.11
N CYS A 105 10.35 2.09 -2.94
CA CYS A 105 8.95 2.56 -2.90
C CYS A 105 7.96 1.43 -3.23
N SER A 106 8.28 0.56 -4.19
CA SER A 106 7.42 -0.58 -4.56
C SER A 106 7.32 -1.62 -3.45
N ILE A 107 8.43 -1.95 -2.79
CA ILE A 107 8.46 -2.89 -1.65
C ILE A 107 7.60 -2.33 -0.50
N HIS A 108 7.78 -1.05 -0.18
CA HIS A 108 6.97 -0.35 0.83
C HIS A 108 5.48 -0.43 0.50
N ASN A 109 5.09 -0.05 -0.72
CA ASN A 109 3.69 -0.03 -1.13
C ASN A 109 3.04 -1.43 -1.12
N LEU A 110 3.76 -2.45 -1.61
CA LEU A 110 3.29 -3.83 -1.57
C LEU A 110 3.07 -4.29 -0.13
N TYR A 111 4.04 -4.01 0.76
CA TYR A 111 3.89 -4.34 2.17
C TYR A 111 2.65 -3.67 2.78
N THR A 112 2.42 -2.38 2.50
CA THR A 112 1.26 -1.65 3.02
C THR A 112 -0.06 -2.31 2.63
N ILE A 113 -0.26 -2.67 1.36
CA ILE A 113 -1.52 -3.30 0.90
C ILE A 113 -1.67 -4.73 1.44
N VAL A 114 -0.59 -5.53 1.45
CA VAL A 114 -0.63 -6.89 2.00
C VAL A 114 -0.91 -6.87 3.50
N ASN A 115 -0.30 -5.94 4.24
CA ASN A 115 -0.55 -5.79 5.67
C ASN A 115 -1.96 -5.25 5.95
N PHE A 116 -2.49 -4.37 5.11
CA PHE A 116 -3.87 -3.90 5.21
C PHE A 116 -4.88 -5.04 5.06
N THR A 117 -4.74 -5.89 4.03
CA THR A 117 -5.62 -7.06 3.86
C THR A 117 -5.48 -8.08 5.00
N LYS A 118 -4.27 -8.24 5.56
CA LYS A 118 -4.06 -9.03 6.78
C LYS A 118 -4.85 -8.46 7.97
N GLN A 119 -4.80 -7.16 8.20
CA GLN A 119 -5.56 -6.51 9.29
C GLN A 119 -7.08 -6.65 9.09
N LEU A 120 -7.57 -6.53 7.86
CA LEU A 120 -9.00 -6.77 7.55
C LEU A 120 -9.40 -8.20 7.90
N ARG A 121 -8.59 -9.21 7.54
CA ARG A 121 -8.84 -10.61 7.91
C ARG A 121 -8.88 -10.78 9.43
N GLU A 122 -7.94 -10.20 10.16
CA GLU A 122 -7.92 -10.28 11.63
C GLU A 122 -9.15 -9.62 12.26
N SER A 123 -9.62 -8.50 11.70
CA SER A 123 -10.85 -7.83 12.14
C SER A 123 -12.07 -8.74 12.00
N ILE A 124 -12.21 -9.43 10.86
CA ILE A 124 -13.32 -10.36 10.60
C ILE A 124 -13.28 -11.54 11.57
N LEU A 125 -12.10 -12.11 11.82
CA LEU A 125 -11.95 -13.27 12.72
C LEU A 125 -12.18 -12.93 14.21
N ARG A 126 -12.10 -11.65 14.58
CA ARG A 126 -12.36 -11.16 15.95
C ARG A 126 -13.77 -10.61 16.14
N SER A 127 -14.55 -10.49 15.06
CA SER A 127 -15.94 -10.04 15.07
C SER A 127 -16.87 -11.20 15.37
#